data_AF-A0A8T5RHA1-F1
#
_entry.id   AF-A0A8T5RHA1-F1
#
_cell.length_a   1.000
_cell.length_b   1.000
_cell.length_c   1.000
_cell.angle_alpha   90.00
_cell.angle_beta   90.00
_cell.angle_gamma   90.00
#
_symmetry.space_group_name_H-M   'P 1'
#
loop_
_entity.id
_entity.type
_entity.pdbx_description
1 polymer ?
#
loop_
_entity_poly.entity_id
_entity_poly.type
_entity_poly.pdbx_seq_one_letter_code
_entity_poly.pdbx_strand_id
1 'polypeptide(L)'
;KIRGARVFDKVIQNIRENNPVVASTIMTLNYKEIENIVKIAHDNDASGLVFQLYTDYSDSPLLLKGDILKKTIKDILKVMREYGDFICYSKKMLEIYLSKEFVPHCIFKTGYIKSFYPDGKQKFCVMGNSPLLCENCGCVVPITAYALFRKFDSSTVDKARKLFNFT
;
A
#
# COMPACT_ATOMS: atom_id res chain seq x y z
N LYS A 1 1.67 -15.86 15.78
CA LYS A 1 3.05 -15.46 16.18
C LYS A 1 3.67 -14.69 15.01
N ILE A 2 4.03 -13.41 15.18
CA ILE A 2 4.66 -12.61 14.12
C ILE A 2 6.10 -13.12 13.90
N ARG A 3 6.46 -13.50 12.67
CA ARG A 3 7.86 -13.87 12.34
C ARG A 3 8.73 -12.62 12.48
N GLY A 4 9.86 -12.72 13.17
CA GLY A 4 10.78 -11.59 13.34
C GLY A 4 10.37 -10.59 14.42
N ALA A 5 9.58 -10.95 15.44
CA ALA A 5 9.21 -10.02 16.53
C ALA A 5 10.40 -9.33 17.24
N ARG A 6 11.63 -9.84 17.07
CA ARG A 6 12.88 -9.28 17.62
C ARG A 6 13.71 -8.50 16.59
N VAL A 7 13.19 -8.23 15.40
CA VAL A 7 13.93 -7.48 14.35
C VAL A 7 13.47 -6.03 14.21
N PHE A 8 12.44 -5.61 14.96
CA PHE A 8 11.90 -4.26 14.86
C PHE A 8 12.96 -3.20 15.12
N ASP A 9 13.79 -3.36 16.16
CA ASP A 9 14.88 -2.42 16.47
C ASP A 9 15.87 -2.28 15.30
N LYS A 10 16.18 -3.40 14.62
CA LYS A 10 17.03 -3.39 13.43
C LYS A 10 16.34 -2.71 12.24
N VAL A 11 15.04 -2.88 12.07
CA VAL A 11 14.26 -2.16 11.04
C VAL A 11 14.30 -0.66 11.32
N ILE A 12 14.08 -0.23 12.57
CA ILE A 12 14.14 1.18 12.96
C ILE A 12 15.54 1.75 12.75
N GLN A 13 16.59 1.02 13.12
CA GLN A 13 17.97 1.42 12.82
C GLN A 13 18.18 1.64 11.32
N ASN A 14 17.76 0.69 10.48
CA ASN A 14 17.88 0.84 9.03
C ASN A 14 17.09 2.05 8.49
N ILE A 15 15.93 2.37 9.06
CA ILE A 15 15.16 3.56 8.66
C ILE A 15 15.95 4.82 8.96
N ARG A 16 16.50 4.96 10.17
CA ARG A 16 17.30 6.13 10.56
C ARG A 16 18.55 6.30 9.71
N GLU A 17 19.20 5.20 9.34
CA GLU A 17 20.46 5.23 8.58
C GLU A 17 20.27 5.51 7.09
N ASN A 18 19.10 5.20 6.52
CA ASN A 18 18.88 5.23 5.06
C ASN A 18 17.70 6.10 4.61
N ASN A 19 16.94 6.65 5.55
CA ASN A 19 15.76 7.49 5.33
C ASN A 19 14.80 6.95 4.24
N PRO A 20 14.42 5.66 4.24
CA PRO A 20 13.66 5.05 3.17
C PRO A 20 12.20 5.52 3.17
N VAL A 21 11.49 5.28 2.05
CA VAL A 21 10.03 5.23 2.08
C VAL A 21 9.60 3.90 2.70
N VAL A 22 8.80 3.95 3.75
CA VAL A 22 8.31 2.78 4.48
C VAL A 22 6.98 2.32 3.89
N ALA A 23 6.86 1.01 3.62
CA ALA A 23 5.59 0.40 3.27
C ALA A 23 5.04 -0.41 4.45
N SER A 24 3.78 -0.19 4.82
CA SER A 24 3.11 -0.96 5.88
C SER A 24 1.81 -1.58 5.37
N THR A 25 1.63 -2.88 5.60
CA THR A 25 0.40 -3.60 5.23
C THR A 25 -0.59 -3.57 6.40
N ILE A 26 -1.80 -3.07 6.13
CA ILE A 26 -2.87 -2.94 7.10
C ILE A 26 -3.89 -4.06 6.93
N MET A 27 -4.26 -4.67 8.05
CA MET A 27 -5.15 -5.82 8.19
C MET A 27 -5.93 -5.75 9.51
N THR A 28 -6.85 -6.69 9.74
CA THR A 28 -7.69 -6.70 10.96
C THR A 28 -6.88 -6.74 12.27
N LEU A 29 -5.63 -7.21 12.24
CA LEU A 29 -4.75 -7.24 13.41
C LEU A 29 -4.13 -5.90 13.79
N ASN A 30 -3.96 -4.95 12.86
CA ASN A 30 -3.19 -3.72 13.09
C ASN A 30 -3.89 -2.44 12.60
N TYR A 31 -5.13 -2.51 12.11
CA TYR A 31 -5.85 -1.33 11.61
C TYR A 31 -6.06 -0.22 12.65
N LYS A 32 -5.99 -0.55 13.95
CA LYS A 32 -6.05 0.44 15.05
C LYS A 32 -4.73 1.20 15.25
N GLU A 33 -3.64 0.71 14.67
CA GLU A 33 -2.28 1.22 14.87
C GLU A 33 -1.82 2.20 13.78
N ILE A 34 -2.71 2.64 12.88
CA ILE A 34 -2.34 3.51 11.74
C ILE A 34 -1.56 4.75 12.21
N GLU A 35 -2.06 5.44 13.22
CA GLU A 35 -1.42 6.65 13.75
C GLU A 35 -0.05 6.34 14.39
N ASN A 36 0.04 5.25 15.17
CA ASN A 36 1.28 4.79 15.77
C ASN A 36 2.32 4.41 14.70
N ILE A 37 1.90 3.70 13.65
CA ILE A 37 2.77 3.33 12.53
C ILE A 37 3.34 4.57 11.84
N VAL A 38 2.51 5.59 11.57
CA VAL A 38 2.95 6.84 10.96
C VAL A 38 3.92 7.57 11.88
N LYS A 39 3.55 7.74 13.15
CA LYS A 39 4.37 8.42 14.15
C LYS A 39 5.75 7.76 14.27
N ILE A 40 5.79 6.43 14.40
CA ILE A 40 7.04 5.68 14.48
C ILE A 40 7.89 5.91 13.24
N ALA A 41 7.32 5.80 12.03
CA ALA A 41 8.11 5.98 10.81
C ALA A 41 8.65 7.42 10.71
N HIS A 42 7.81 8.42 11.03
CA HIS A 42 8.16 9.83 10.98
C HIS A 42 9.23 10.21 12.00
N ASP A 43 9.07 9.80 13.26
CA ASP A 43 10.01 10.09 14.35
C ASP A 43 11.37 9.37 14.19
N ASN A 44 11.48 8.45 13.24
CA ASN A 44 12.70 7.71 12.94
C ASN A 44 13.26 8.05 11.54
N ASP A 45 12.90 9.24 11.02
CA ASP A 45 13.47 9.85 9.82
C ASP A 45 13.21 9.09 8.51
N ALA A 46 12.12 8.30 8.42
CA ALA A 46 11.67 7.82 7.13
C ALA A 46 11.43 9.01 6.18
N SER A 47 11.73 8.87 4.89
CA SER A 47 11.43 9.93 3.93
C SER A 47 9.94 10.00 3.62
N GLY A 48 9.22 8.88 3.69
CA GLY A 48 7.77 8.82 3.49
C GLY A 48 7.18 7.50 3.96
N LEU A 49 5.85 7.41 3.93
CA LEU A 49 5.12 6.20 4.27
C LEU A 49 3.98 5.92 3.28
N VAL A 50 3.84 4.67 2.87
CA VAL A 50 2.73 4.17 2.07
C VAL A 50 2.04 3.01 2.78
N PHE A 51 0.71 3.00 2.70
CA PHE A 51 -0.09 1.87 3.15
C PHE A 51 -0.33 0.87 2.01
N GLN A 52 -0.35 -0.41 2.34
CA GLN A 52 -0.95 -1.43 1.51
C GLN A 52 -2.09 -2.03 2.32
N LEU A 53 -3.17 -2.43 1.66
CA LEU A 53 -4.22 -3.18 2.34
C LEU A 53 -4.02 -4.67 2.06
N TYR A 54 -4.20 -5.49 3.10
CA TYR A 54 -3.99 -6.92 3.01
C TYR A 54 -4.85 -7.52 1.90
N THR A 55 -4.22 -8.35 1.06
CA THR A 55 -4.85 -8.97 -0.12
C THR A 55 -4.85 -10.46 0.05
N ASP A 56 -6.04 -11.07 -0.05
CA ASP A 56 -6.24 -12.49 0.13
C ASP A 56 -7.61 -12.92 -0.43
N TYR A 57 -7.92 -14.21 -0.34
CA TYR A 57 -9.21 -14.76 -0.70
C TYR A 57 -10.32 -14.33 0.27
N SER A 58 -11.57 -14.34 -0.22
CA SER A 58 -12.71 -13.71 0.43
C SER A 58 -13.09 -14.32 1.79
N ASP A 59 -12.60 -15.51 2.15
CA ASP A 59 -12.77 -16.15 3.45
C ASP A 59 -11.71 -15.74 4.50
N SER A 60 -10.67 -15.01 4.10
CA SER A 60 -9.56 -14.67 4.99
C SER A 60 -9.98 -13.71 6.12
N PRO A 61 -9.71 -14.05 7.40
CA PRO A 61 -10.08 -13.22 8.56
C PRO A 61 -9.23 -11.96 8.71
N LEU A 62 -8.17 -11.84 7.91
CA LEU A 62 -7.26 -10.69 7.91
C LEU A 62 -7.73 -9.55 6.99
N LEU A 63 -8.72 -9.82 6.12
CA LEU A 63 -9.28 -8.83 5.23
C LEU A 63 -10.05 -7.75 5.99
N LEU A 64 -9.81 -6.49 5.59
CA LEU A 64 -10.58 -5.35 6.06
C LEU A 64 -11.90 -5.29 5.30
N LYS A 65 -13.03 -5.42 6.01
CA LYS A 65 -14.37 -5.39 5.42
C LYS A 65 -15.33 -4.54 6.24
N GLY A 66 -16.44 -4.13 5.63
CA GLY A 66 -17.52 -3.40 6.30
C GLY A 66 -17.00 -2.18 7.07
N ASP A 67 -17.40 -2.07 8.33
CA ASP A 67 -17.08 -0.91 9.17
C ASP A 67 -15.59 -0.84 9.57
N ILE A 68 -14.90 -1.98 9.63
CA ILE A 68 -13.45 -2.01 9.86
C ILE A 68 -12.74 -1.32 8.70
N LEU A 69 -13.14 -1.60 7.45
CA LEU A 69 -12.56 -0.94 6.29
C LEU A 69 -12.87 0.56 6.28
N LYS A 70 -14.13 0.95 6.54
CA LYS A 70 -14.51 2.37 6.62
C LYS A 70 -13.69 3.12 7.67
N LYS A 71 -13.54 2.54 8.86
CA LYS A 71 -12.71 3.13 9.93
C LYS A 71 -11.24 3.24 9.49
N THR A 72 -10.69 2.19 8.89
CA THR A 72 -9.31 2.19 8.37
C THR A 72 -9.10 3.35 7.39
N ILE A 73 -10.00 3.55 6.42
CA ILE A 73 -9.89 4.65 5.47
C ILE A 73 -10.03 6.01 6.15
N LYS A 74 -10.92 6.15 7.13
CA LYS A 74 -11.06 7.38 7.93
C LYS A 74 -9.76 7.72 8.67
N ASP A 75 -9.11 6.72 9.24
CA ASP A 75 -7.85 6.89 9.97
C ASP A 75 -6.70 7.23 9.02
N ILE A 76 -6.62 6.60 7.84
CA ILE A 76 -5.67 6.97 6.78
C ILE A 76 -5.89 8.43 6.35
N LEU A 77 -7.14 8.83 6.11
CA LEU A 77 -7.46 10.22 5.77
C LEU A 77 -7.12 11.21 6.89
N LYS A 78 -7.21 10.79 8.16
CA LYS A 78 -6.77 11.59 9.31
C LYS A 78 -5.26 11.84 9.25
N VAL A 79 -4.45 10.79 9.18
CA VAL A 79 -2.98 10.94 9.14
C VAL A 79 -2.50 11.63 7.87
N MET A 80 -3.21 11.50 6.74
CA MET A 80 -2.91 12.29 5.53
C MET A 80 -3.07 13.80 5.75
N ARG A 81 -4.04 14.22 6.58
CA ARG A 81 -4.21 15.64 6.91
C ARG A 81 -3.13 16.14 7.88
N GLU A 82 -2.74 15.29 8.82
CA GLU A 82 -1.78 15.64 9.88
C GLU A 82 -0.33 15.62 9.40
N TYR A 83 0.04 14.64 8.58
CA TYR A 83 1.42 14.41 8.13
C TYR A 83 1.66 14.80 6.66
N GLY A 84 0.62 15.25 5.94
CA GLY A 84 0.75 15.81 4.60
C GLY A 84 1.51 14.94 3.59
N ASP A 85 2.61 15.47 3.06
CA ASP A 85 3.44 14.82 2.04
C ASP A 85 4.32 13.68 2.56
N PHE A 86 4.36 13.47 3.86
CA PHE A 86 4.94 12.26 4.42
C PHE A 86 4.12 11.02 3.99
N ILE A 87 2.79 11.13 3.92
CA ILE A 87 1.94 10.04 3.47
C ILE A 87 1.90 10.02 1.94
N CYS A 88 2.46 8.97 1.36
CA CYS A 88 2.58 8.73 -0.08
C CYS A 88 1.28 8.18 -0.69
N TYR A 89 0.15 8.80 -0.33
CA TYR A 89 -1.18 8.57 -0.87
C TYR A 89 -1.79 9.89 -1.33
N SER A 90 -2.50 9.87 -2.45
CA SER A 90 -3.47 10.93 -2.78
C SER A 90 -4.87 10.51 -2.31
N LYS A 91 -5.78 11.49 -2.16
CA LYS A 91 -7.20 11.19 -1.90
C LYS A 91 -7.80 10.36 -3.04
N LYS A 92 -7.43 10.67 -4.29
CA LYS A 92 -7.87 9.95 -5.48
C LYS A 92 -7.48 8.48 -5.45
N MET A 93 -6.27 8.15 -4.99
CA MET A 93 -5.84 6.75 -4.83
C MET A 93 -6.75 5.97 -3.85
N LEU A 94 -7.20 6.60 -2.75
CA LEU A 94 -8.15 5.96 -1.84
C LEU A 94 -9.55 5.78 -2.44
N GLU A 95 -10.01 6.75 -3.23
CA GLU A 95 -11.27 6.64 -3.97
C GLU A 95 -11.22 5.50 -4.98
N ILE A 96 -10.13 5.38 -5.74
CA ILE A 96 -9.89 4.30 -6.71
C ILE A 96 -9.79 2.94 -6.00
N TYR A 97 -9.14 2.89 -4.85
CA TYR A 97 -9.10 1.68 -4.03
C TYR A 97 -10.50 1.21 -3.64
N LEU A 98 -11.36 2.13 -3.20
CA LEU A 98 -12.71 1.84 -2.73
C LEU A 98 -13.65 1.44 -3.86
N SER A 99 -13.58 2.12 -5.00
CA SER A 99 -14.42 1.83 -6.17
C SER A 99 -14.00 0.55 -6.91
N LYS A 100 -12.74 0.12 -6.72
CA LYS A 100 -12.11 -0.99 -7.45
C LYS A 100 -12.12 -0.83 -8.98
N GLU A 101 -12.37 0.37 -9.50
CA GLU A 101 -12.49 0.62 -10.94
C GLU A 101 -11.18 0.32 -11.71
N PHE A 102 -10.04 0.28 -11.01
CA PHE A 102 -8.75 -0.06 -11.61
C PHE A 102 -8.63 -1.55 -11.96
N VAL A 103 -9.44 -2.46 -11.39
CA VAL A 103 -9.24 -3.91 -11.49
C VAL A 103 -9.25 -4.43 -12.94
N PRO A 104 -10.21 -4.04 -13.81
CA PRO A 104 -10.18 -4.42 -15.23
C PRO A 104 -8.95 -3.90 -15.98
N HIS A 105 -8.38 -2.79 -15.51
CA HIS A 105 -7.25 -2.08 -16.12
C HIS A 105 -5.93 -2.28 -15.37
N CYS A 106 -5.88 -3.24 -14.45
CA CYS A 106 -4.70 -3.49 -13.63
C CYS A 106 -3.49 -3.77 -14.53
N ILE A 107 -2.38 -3.06 -14.28
CA ILE A 107 -1.16 -3.15 -15.09
C ILE A 107 -0.54 -4.55 -15.12
N PHE A 108 -0.77 -5.36 -14.08
CA PHE A 108 -0.36 -6.76 -14.05
C PHE A 108 -1.30 -7.64 -14.88
N LYS A 109 -2.62 -7.46 -14.72
CA LYS A 109 -3.65 -8.21 -15.43
C LYS A 109 -3.60 -7.98 -16.94
N THR A 110 -3.28 -6.76 -17.35
CA THR A 110 -3.18 -6.34 -18.76
C THR A 110 -1.81 -6.64 -19.38
N GLY A 111 -0.86 -7.15 -18.60
CA GLY A 111 0.45 -7.60 -19.09
C GLY A 111 1.51 -6.51 -19.29
N TYR A 112 1.23 -5.25 -18.93
CA TYR A 112 2.24 -4.16 -18.95
C TYR A 112 3.40 -4.44 -17.99
N ILE A 113 3.10 -5.05 -16.83
CA ILE A 113 4.13 -5.54 -15.90
C ILE A 113 3.97 -7.04 -15.70
N LYS A 114 5.06 -7.78 -15.92
CA LYS A 114 5.12 -9.22 -15.67
C LYS A 114 5.80 -9.48 -14.34
N SER A 115 5.23 -10.40 -13.55
CA SER A 115 5.80 -10.86 -12.29
C SER A 115 6.29 -12.29 -12.45
N PHE A 116 7.35 -12.66 -11.75
CA PHE A 116 7.95 -13.99 -11.84
C PHE A 116 8.22 -14.55 -10.44
N TYR A 117 8.16 -15.87 -10.32
CA TYR A 117 8.71 -16.61 -9.20
C TYR A 117 10.24 -16.64 -9.28
N PRO A 118 10.96 -16.98 -8.19
CA PRO A 118 12.43 -17.09 -8.22
C PRO A 118 12.98 -18.11 -9.22
N ASP A 119 12.18 -19.10 -9.62
CA ASP A 119 12.51 -20.10 -10.64
C ASP A 119 12.29 -19.61 -12.09
N GLY A 120 11.88 -18.35 -12.27
CA GLY A 120 11.59 -17.76 -13.57
C GLY A 120 10.19 -18.05 -14.11
N LYS A 121 9.36 -18.83 -13.41
CA LYS A 121 7.96 -19.07 -13.83
C LYS A 121 7.15 -17.78 -13.68
N GLN A 122 6.39 -17.42 -14.72
CA GLN A 122 5.54 -16.24 -14.67
C GLN A 122 4.38 -16.42 -13.67
N LYS A 123 4.18 -15.40 -12.85
CA LYS A 123 3.03 -15.20 -11.96
C LYS A 123 1.96 -14.37 -12.65
N PHE A 124 0.71 -14.54 -12.23
CA PHE A 124 -0.38 -13.65 -12.59
C PHE A 124 -0.11 -12.20 -12.15
N CYS A 125 0.29 -11.98 -10.88
CA CYS A 125 0.69 -10.67 -10.39
C CYS A 125 1.66 -10.78 -9.19
N VAL A 126 2.11 -9.63 -8.66
CA VAL A 126 2.97 -9.59 -7.47
C VAL A 126 2.30 -10.17 -6.23
N MET A 127 0.98 -9.96 -6.07
CA MET A 127 0.22 -10.37 -4.88
C MET A 127 -0.08 -11.88 -4.86
N GLY A 128 -0.11 -12.54 -6.02
CA GLY A 128 -0.42 -13.96 -6.08
C GLY A 128 -0.67 -14.46 -7.50
N ASN A 129 -1.04 -15.72 -7.61
CA ASN A 129 -1.18 -16.42 -8.90
C ASN A 129 -2.63 -16.76 -9.28
N SER A 130 -3.58 -15.90 -8.88
CA SER A 130 -5.00 -16.10 -9.19
C SER A 130 -5.73 -14.76 -9.38
N PRO A 131 -6.62 -14.64 -10.39
CA PRO A 131 -7.46 -13.46 -10.57
C PRO A 131 -8.52 -13.32 -9.46
N LEU A 132 -8.81 -14.36 -8.69
CA LEU A 132 -9.77 -14.29 -7.57
C LEU A 132 -9.28 -13.33 -6.46
N LEU A 133 -7.96 -13.11 -6.35
CA LEU A 133 -7.38 -12.13 -5.42
C LEU A 133 -7.70 -10.68 -5.80
N CYS A 134 -8.12 -10.42 -7.04
CA CYS A 134 -8.36 -9.05 -7.52
C CYS A 134 -9.53 -8.36 -6.80
N GLU A 135 -10.52 -9.11 -6.34
CA GLU A 135 -11.68 -8.59 -5.60
C GLU A 135 -11.23 -7.85 -4.33
N ASN A 136 -10.29 -8.45 -3.60
CA ASN A 136 -9.76 -7.92 -2.35
C ASN A 136 -8.39 -7.27 -2.51
N CYS A 137 -7.97 -6.93 -3.73
CA CYS A 137 -6.64 -6.38 -3.98
C CYS A 137 -6.46 -5.02 -3.28
N GLY A 138 -5.46 -4.94 -2.41
CA GLY A 138 -5.01 -3.75 -1.70
C GLY A 138 -3.59 -3.31 -2.04
N CYS A 139 -3.05 -3.82 -3.14
CA CYS A 139 -1.77 -3.38 -3.69
C CYS A 139 -1.85 -1.91 -4.15
N VAL A 140 -0.93 -1.07 -3.66
CA VAL A 140 -0.86 0.35 -4.03
C VAL A 140 -0.43 0.56 -5.49
N VAL A 141 0.40 -0.33 -6.03
CA VAL A 141 1.00 -0.20 -7.38
C VAL A 141 -0.04 -0.04 -8.50
N PRO A 142 -1.04 -0.94 -8.66
CA PRO A 142 -2.04 -0.78 -9.73
C PRO A 142 -2.96 0.42 -9.50
N ILE A 143 -3.18 0.82 -8.25
CA ILE A 143 -3.98 2.01 -7.90
C ILE A 143 -3.24 3.27 -8.33
N THR A 144 -1.95 3.39 -7.98
CA THR A 144 -1.11 4.51 -8.40
C THR A 144 -1.01 4.59 -9.92
N ALA A 145 -0.74 3.46 -10.60
CA ALA A 145 -0.66 3.44 -12.05
C ALA A 145 -1.98 3.84 -12.73
N TYR A 146 -3.13 3.39 -12.21
CA TYR A 146 -4.43 3.79 -12.74
C TYR A 146 -4.71 5.29 -12.52
N ALA A 147 -4.40 5.80 -11.32
CA ALA A 147 -4.52 7.21 -11.00
C ALA A 147 -3.66 8.10 -11.91
N LEU A 148 -2.42 7.66 -12.23
CA LEU A 148 -1.50 8.40 -13.09
C LEU A 148 -1.89 8.32 -14.56
N PHE A 149 -2.07 7.12 -15.11
CA PHE A 149 -2.12 6.91 -16.56
C PHE A 149 -3.55 6.89 -17.13
N ARG A 150 -4.57 6.70 -16.29
CA ARG A 150 -5.97 6.63 -16.75
C ARG A 150 -6.83 7.79 -16.26
N LYS A 151 -6.64 8.23 -15.02
CA LYS A 151 -7.38 9.37 -14.46
C LYS A 151 -6.61 10.69 -14.54
N PHE A 152 -5.28 10.62 -14.64
CA PHE A 152 -4.37 11.76 -14.54
C PHE A 152 -4.66 12.64 -13.32
N ASP A 153 -4.28 12.15 -12.14
CA ASP A 153 -4.36 12.91 -10.88
C ASP A 153 -3.02 13.56 -10.54
N SER A 154 -2.94 14.89 -10.64
CA SER A 154 -1.70 15.64 -10.40
C SER A 154 -1.15 15.43 -8.99
N SER A 155 -2.03 15.37 -7.97
CA SER A 155 -1.61 15.05 -6.59
C SER A 155 -0.90 13.70 -6.52
N THR A 156 -1.38 12.70 -7.27
CA THR A 156 -0.73 11.39 -7.33
C THR A 156 0.65 11.45 -8.00
N VAL A 157 0.89 12.36 -8.94
CA VAL A 157 2.23 12.52 -9.57
C VAL A 157 3.28 12.84 -8.50
N ASP A 158 2.99 13.82 -7.64
CA ASP A 158 3.93 14.23 -6.60
C ASP A 158 4.18 13.12 -5.58
N LYS A 159 3.11 12.40 -5.17
CA LYS A 159 3.25 11.24 -4.27
C LYS A 159 4.03 10.09 -4.92
N ALA A 160 3.83 9.84 -6.21
CA ALA A 160 4.48 8.75 -6.93
C ALA A 160 5.98 9.00 -7.14
N ARG A 161 6.39 10.24 -7.43
CA ARG A 161 7.81 10.60 -7.51
C ARG A 161 8.56 10.22 -6.25
N LYS A 162 7.98 10.57 -5.10
CA LYS A 162 8.51 10.22 -3.77
C LYS A 162 8.50 8.71 -3.51
N LEU A 163 7.38 8.04 -3.79
CA LEU A 163 7.23 6.60 -3.53
C LEU A 163 8.22 5.74 -4.32
N PHE A 164 8.51 6.11 -5.56
CA PHE A 164 9.34 5.31 -6.46
C PHE A 164 10.75 5.88 -6.67
N ASN A 165 11.15 6.89 -5.89
CA ASN A 165 12.44 7.57 -6.03
C ASN A 165 12.74 7.99 -7.49
N PHE A 166 11.72 8.49 -8.20
CA PHE A 166 11.97 9.15 -9.48
C PHE A 166 12.50 10.56 -9.18
N THR A 167 13.83 10.69 -9.14
CA THR A 167 14.55 11.99 -9.17
C THR A 167 14.33 12.71 -10.48
#